data_AF-N9N5K9-F1
#
_entry.id   AF-N9N5K9-F1
#
_cell.length_a   1.000
_cell.length_b   1.000
_cell.length_c   1.000
_cell.angle_alpha   90.00
_cell.angle_beta   90.00
_cell.angle_gamma   90.00
#
_symmetry.space_group_name_H-M   'P 1'
#
loop_
_entity.id
_entity.type
_entity.pdbx_description
1 polymer ?
#
loop_
_entity_poly.entity_id
_entity_poly.type
_entity_poly.pdbx_seq_one_letter_code
_entity_poly.pdbx_strand_id
1 'polypeptide(L)' 'MRNIKRIEPWMSEAFLIWLRYIGYRVITRGMQAEFLPTYKCKNLPRGGCIQYDGQMNKVANTLFAEFKEHVEA' A
#
# COMPACT_ATOMS: atom_id res chain seq x y z
N MET A 1 -9.56 2.84 22.93
CA MET A 1 -9.19 2.06 21.72
C MET A 1 -8.99 3.06 20.58
N ARG A 2 -7.82 3.09 19.94
CA ARG A 2 -7.63 3.94 18.74
C ARG A 2 -8.55 3.37 17.65
N ASN A 3 -9.38 4.22 17.03
CA ASN A 3 -10.13 3.87 15.83
C ASN A 3 -9.12 3.53 14.72
N ILE A 4 -8.74 2.26 14.62
CA ILE A 4 -7.98 1.76 13.50
C ILE A 4 -8.97 1.79 12.33
N LYS A 5 -8.91 2.83 11.50
CA LYS A 5 -9.70 2.91 10.27
C LYS A 5 -9.26 1.73 9.40
N ARG A 6 -10.05 0.66 9.44
CA ARG A 6 -9.85 -0.52 8.61
C ARG A 6 -10.21 -0.13 7.19
N ILE A 7 -9.31 -0.39 6.25
CA ILE A 7 -9.58 -0.14 4.83
C ILE A 7 -10.62 -1.17 4.38
N GLU A 8 -11.59 -0.72 3.59
CA GLU A 8 -12.57 -1.62 2.98
C GLU A 8 -11.85 -2.67 2.09
N PRO A 9 -12.33 -3.92 2.02
CA PRO A 9 -11.65 -4.98 1.28
C PRO A 9 -11.39 -4.64 -0.19
N TRP A 10 -12.39 -4.07 -0.89
CA TRP A 10 -12.26 -3.69 -2.31
C TRP A 10 -11.21 -2.59 -2.52
N MET A 11 -11.12 -1.64 -1.59
CA MET A 11 -10.20 -0.51 -1.67
C MET A 11 -8.76 -0.98 -1.40
N SER A 12 -8.60 -2.01 -0.57
CA SER A 12 -7.32 -2.69 -0.37
C SER A 12 -6.85 -3.37 -1.65
N GLU A 13 -7.74 -4.07 -2.36
CA GLU A 13 -7.41 -4.74 -3.62
C GLU A 13 -7.05 -3.74 -4.73
N ALA A 14 -7.87 -2.69 -4.91
CA ALA A 14 -7.59 -1.62 -5.85
C ALA A 14 -6.25 -0.93 -5.58
N PHE A 15 -5.92 -0.69 -4.31
CA PHE A 15 -4.62 -0.14 -3.91
C PHE A 15 -3.46 -1.06 -4.30
N LEU A 16 -3.57 -2.37 -4.08
CA LEU A 16 -2.54 -3.34 -4.46
C LEU A 16 -2.34 -3.40 -5.99
N ILE A 17 -3.40 -3.24 -6.77
CA ILE A 17 -3.33 -3.15 -8.24
C ILE A 17 -2.60 -1.87 -8.65
N TRP A 18 -2.96 -0.73 -8.07
CA TRP A 18 -2.30 0.55 -8.34
C TRP A 18 -0.80 0.52 -7.99
N LEU A 19 -0.41 -0.09 -6.88
CA LEU A 19 0.99 -0.30 -6.52
C LEU A 19 1.76 -1.06 -7.61
N ARG A 20 1.15 -2.10 -8.21
CA ARG A 20 1.77 -2.82 -9.33
C ARG A 20 1.92 -1.95 -10.57
N TYR A 21 0.91 -1.14 -10.87
CA TYR A 21 0.93 -0.22 -12.00
C TYR A 21 2.08 0.80 -11.90
N ILE A 22 2.32 1.38 -10.72
CA ILE A 22 3.41 2.35 -10.52
C ILE A 22 4.80 1.71 -10.35
N GLY A 23 4.90 0.37 -10.45
CA GLY A 23 6.17 -0.33 -10.49
C GLY A 23 6.62 -0.98 -9.18
N TYR A 24 5.70 -1.29 -8.25
CA TYR A 24 5.99 -2.19 -7.13
C TYR A 24 5.69 -3.65 -7.47
N ARG A 25 6.49 -4.55 -6.91
CA ARG A 25 6.13 -5.94 -6.68
C ARG A 25 5.57 -6.04 -5.26
N VAL A 26 4.38 -6.62 -5.12
CA VAL A 26 3.78 -6.94 -3.81
C VAL A 26 4.16 -8.36 -3.44
N ILE A 27 4.79 -8.55 -2.29
CA ILE A 27 5.21 -9.86 -1.79
C ILE A 27 4.59 -10.10 -0.41
N THR A 28 3.94 -11.24 -0.23
CA THR A 28 3.45 -11.66 1.08
C THR A 28 4.59 -12.28 1.89
N ARG A 29 4.84 -11.76 3.09
CA ARG A 29 5.78 -12.32 4.07
C ARG A 29 5.09 -12.45 5.42
N GLY A 30 4.82 -13.69 5.83
CA GLY A 30 4.07 -13.94 7.07
C GLY A 30 2.69 -13.31 7.03
N MET A 31 2.41 -12.43 8.00
CA MET A 31 1.12 -11.75 8.14
C MET A 31 1.06 -10.35 7.49
N GLN A 32 2.03 -10.00 6.63
CA GLN A 32 2.05 -8.72 5.93
C GLN A 32 2.33 -8.87 4.44
N ALA A 33 1.85 -7.93 3.65
CA ALA A 33 2.24 -7.72 2.26
C ALA A 33 3.21 -6.54 2.18
N GLU A 34 4.39 -6.78 1.62
CA GLU A 34 5.48 -5.81 1.46
C GLU A 34 5.53 -5.28 0.02
N PHE A 35 5.86 -4.00 -0.11
CA PHE A 35 5.95 -3.30 -1.39
C PHE A 35 7.43 -3.13 -1.76
N LEU A 36 7.87 -3.84 -2.80
CA LEU A 36 9.24 -3.80 -3.29
C LEU A 36 9.30 -3.09 -4.65
N PRO A 37 9.98 -1.93 -4.76
CA PRO A 37 10.19 -1.30 -6.06
C PRO A 37 10.86 -2.25 -7.05
N THR A 38 10.34 -2.34 -8.26
CA THR A 38 10.92 -3.17 -9.33
C THR A 38 12.20 -2.59 -9.92
N TYR A 39 12.43 -1.29 -9.71
CA TYR A 39 13.65 -0.58 -10.10
C TYR A 39 14.06 0.42 -9.01
N LYS A 40 15.34 0.84 -9.02
CA LYS A 40 15.82 1.88 -8.08
C LYS A 40 15.32 3.25 -8.57
N CYS A 41 14.33 3.82 -7.88
CA CYS A 41 13.83 5.17 -8.14
C CYS A 41 13.58 5.91 -6.82
N LYS A 42 13.89 7.21 -6.77
CA LYS A 42 13.58 8.05 -5.59
C LYS A 42 12.08 8.23 -5.37
N ASN A 43 11.28 8.12 -6.44
CA ASN A 43 9.83 8.28 -6.41
C ASN A 43 9.09 7.00 -5.97
N LEU A 44 9.82 5.90 -5.74
CA LEU A 44 9.26 4.65 -5.22
C LEU A 44 9.86 4.34 -3.84
N PRO A 45 9.32 4.95 -2.76
CA PRO A 45 9.81 4.71 -1.41
C PRO A 45 9.76 3.23 -1.02
N ARG A 46 10.84 2.74 -0.42
CA ARG A 46 10.95 1.34 0.03
C ARG A 46 10.31 1.13 1.40
N GLY A 47 9.99 -0.13 1.67
CA GLY A 47 9.58 -0.58 2.99
C GLY A 47 8.14 -0.26 3.34
N GLY A 48 7.29 0.04 2.35
CA GLY A 48 5.84 0.05 2.55
C GLY A 48 5.33 -1.36 2.82
N CYS A 49 4.43 -1.48 3.79
CA CYS A 49 3.72 -2.74 4.03
C CYS A 49 2.30 -2.51 4.55
N ILE A 50 1.43 -3.48 4.26
CA ILE A 50 0.09 -3.62 4.83
C ILE A 50 -0.02 -4.96 5.54
N GLN A 51 -0.47 -4.94 6.79
CA GLN A 51 -0.74 -6.14 7.58
C GLN A 51 -2.09 -6.75 7.18
N TYR A 52 -2.29 -8.04 7.45
CA TYR A 52 -3.54 -8.75 7.13
C TYR A 52 -4.79 -8.15 7.79
N ASP A 53 -4.62 -7.46 8.91
CA ASP A 53 -5.69 -6.80 9.64
C ASP A 53 -6.06 -5.43 9.02
N GLY A 54 -5.31 -4.98 8.01
CA GLY A 54 -5.46 -3.71 7.30
C GLY A 54 -4.57 -2.59 7.83
N GLN A 55 -3.72 -2.84 8.84
CA GLN A 55 -2.81 -1.81 9.34
C GLN A 55 -1.68 -1.52 8.34
N MET A 56 -1.48 -0.24 8.05
CA MET A 56 -0.41 0.24 7.18
C MET A 56 0.66 0.96 7.98
N ASN A 57 1.91 0.80 7.56
CA ASN A 57 3.00 1.62 8.10
C ASN A 57 3.03 3.03 7.47
N LYS A 58 3.97 3.88 7.89
CA LYS A 58 4.04 5.27 7.41
C LYS A 58 4.15 5.38 5.88
N VAL A 59 5.00 4.56 5.26
CA VAL A 59 5.21 4.58 3.79
C VAL A 59 3.94 4.13 3.07
N ALA A 60 3.32 3.04 3.52
CA ALA A 60 2.07 2.56 2.96
C ALA A 60 0.92 3.58 3.11
N ASN A 61 0.84 4.29 4.24
CA ASN A 61 -0.15 5.36 4.42
C ASN A 61 0.05 6.54 3.45
N THR A 62 1.30 6.94 3.17
CA THR A 62 1.59 7.99 2.19
C THR A 62 1.15 7.56 0.79
N LEU A 63 1.55 6.35 0.37
CA LEU A 63 1.15 5.79 -0.93
C LEU A 63 -0.38 5.63 -1.04
N PHE A 64 -1.05 5.26 0.06
CA PHE A 64 -2.50 5.14 0.08
C PHE A 64 -3.21 6.49 -0.01
N ALA A 65 -2.63 7.57 0.53
CA ALA A 65 -3.15 8.91 0.35
C ALA A 65 -3.08 9.35 -1.11
N GLU A 66 -1.94 9.15 -1.77
CA GLU A 66 -1.76 9.41 -3.21
C GLU A 66 -2.73 8.59 -4.06
N PHE A 67 -2.90 7.31 -3.73
CA PHE A 67 -3.88 6.45 -4.40
C PHE A 67 -5.31 7.01 -4.33
N LYS A 68 -5.75 7.51 -3.17
CA LYS A 68 -7.11 8.06 -3.04
C LYS A 68 -7.33 9.29 -3.91
N GLU A 69 -6.32 10.14 -4.09
CA GLU A 69 -6.40 11.28 -5.01
C GLU A 69 -6.65 10.83 -6.45
N HIS A 70 -6.19 9.64 -6.85
CA HIS A 70 -6.49 9.05 -8.17
C HIS A 70 -7.87 8.41 -8.30
N VAL A 71 -8.53 8.07 -7.18
CA VAL A 71 -9.86 7.45 -7.16
C VAL A 71 -10.97 8.50 -7.06
N GLU A 72 -10.69 9.61 -6.38
CA GLU A 72 -11.62 10.74 -6.21
C GLU A 72 -11.60 11.74 -7.38
N ALA A 73 -10.62 11.64 -8.28
CA ALA A 73 -10.48 12.47 -9.49
C ALA A 73 -11.22 11.87 -10.70
#